data_AF-A0A961EIW7-F1
#
_entry.id   AF-A0A961EIW7-F1
#
_cell.length_a   1.000
_cell.length_b   1.000
_cell.length_c   1.000
_cell.angle_alpha   90.00
_cell.angle_beta   90.00
_cell.angle_gamma   90.00
#
_symmetry.space_group_name_H-M   'P 1'
#
loop_
_entity.id
_entity.type
_entity.pdbx_description
1 polymer ?
#
loop_
_entity_poly.entity_id
_entity_poly.type
_entity_poly.pdbx_seq_one_letter_code
_entity_poly.pdbx_strand_id
1 'polypeptide(L)'
;SWHAALVKKKIWQPRRAVPGAGSYNPTAARNAIPYLAKALNTALDPVVGVKFIDNTITGRGIFATLTTSGVVQGNRISKIICGSGPGVWIMNHSNFWTVTGNDVTDIAISRAAHYMQEGIRFGSAANYNKITNNKVHDLQGDGRAFNTDVDSSYNTFEKNFATNVAIGYNDQMAGWNNRWRNNTVTNYRQYGYGYRLMDASLSLPSMSTSTNGVVSSGNVALNPARSGAKAMGAGGMMKGTFSGNNFNTFWISKNLTRYWSSYGNTWNGSSAVPK
;
A
#
# COMPACT_ATOMS: atom_id res chain seq x y z
N SER A 1 3.93 -14.35 -14.21
CA SER A 1 4.84 -13.30 -14.72
C SER A 1 6.22 -13.45 -14.09
N TRP A 2 7.26 -12.86 -14.70
CA TRP A 2 8.64 -12.81 -14.17
C TRP A 2 8.69 -12.29 -12.73
N HIS A 3 8.02 -11.17 -12.45
CA HIS A 3 7.96 -10.58 -11.12
C HIS A 3 7.35 -11.54 -10.09
N ALA A 4 6.19 -12.12 -10.38
CA ALA A 4 5.53 -13.07 -9.48
C ALA A 4 6.40 -14.31 -9.19
N ALA A 5 7.15 -14.80 -10.18
CA ALA A 5 8.06 -15.94 -10.00
C ALA A 5 9.20 -15.60 -9.02
N LEU A 6 9.79 -14.39 -9.14
CA LEU A 6 10.83 -13.90 -8.23
C LEU A 6 10.28 -13.69 -6.82
N VAL A 7 9.06 -13.16 -6.70
CA VAL A 7 8.36 -12.97 -5.42
C VAL A 7 8.14 -14.31 -4.72
N LYS A 8 7.63 -15.32 -5.45
CA LYS A 8 7.42 -16.68 -4.91
C LYS A 8 8.72 -17.31 -4.43
N LYS A 9 9.82 -17.08 -5.16
CA LYS A 9 11.17 -17.56 -4.78
C LYS A 9 11.85 -16.70 -3.71
N LYS A 10 11.23 -15.60 -3.26
CA LYS A 10 11.80 -14.62 -2.32
C LYS A 10 13.12 -13.99 -2.79
N ILE A 11 13.32 -13.91 -4.11
CA ILE A 11 14.50 -13.32 -4.74
C ILE A 11 14.20 -11.84 -5.00
N TRP A 12 14.81 -10.95 -4.23
CA TRP A 12 14.48 -9.52 -4.24
C TRP A 12 15.41 -8.68 -5.11
N GLN A 13 16.67 -9.07 -5.25
CA GLN A 13 17.72 -8.31 -5.92
C GLN A 13 17.34 -7.90 -7.36
N PRO A 14 16.97 -8.83 -8.27
CA PRO A 14 16.52 -8.47 -9.61
C PRO A 14 15.25 -7.60 -9.63
N ARG A 15 14.34 -7.76 -8.67
CA ARG A 15 13.14 -6.91 -8.55
C ARG A 15 13.51 -5.47 -8.23
N ARG A 16 14.58 -5.26 -7.46
CA ARG A 16 15.11 -3.94 -7.06
C ARG A 16 16.15 -3.37 -8.03
N ALA A 17 16.69 -4.20 -8.92
CA ALA A 17 17.57 -3.76 -10.01
C ALA A 17 16.82 -3.03 -11.14
N VAL A 18 15.49 -3.17 -11.20
CA VAL A 18 14.66 -2.37 -12.11
C VAL A 18 14.91 -0.88 -11.81
N PRO A 19 15.17 -0.03 -12.82
CA PRO A 19 15.47 1.39 -12.61
C PRO A 19 14.48 2.08 -11.67
N GLY A 20 15.01 2.71 -10.62
CA GLY A 20 14.24 3.40 -9.59
C GLY A 20 13.45 2.51 -8.61
N ALA A 21 13.55 1.18 -8.67
CA ALA A 21 12.84 0.30 -7.72
C ALA A 21 13.63 0.05 -6.41
N GLY A 22 14.96 0.15 -6.44
CA GLY A 22 15.84 -0.09 -5.29
C GLY A 22 16.25 1.15 -4.49
N SER A 23 16.15 2.35 -5.08
CA SER A 23 16.42 3.64 -4.43
C SER A 23 15.46 4.70 -4.97
N TYR A 24 15.26 5.79 -4.21
CA TYR A 24 14.43 6.91 -4.65
C TYR A 24 15.12 7.65 -5.79
N ASN A 25 14.76 7.30 -7.03
CA ASN A 25 15.27 7.89 -8.25
C ASN A 25 14.13 7.96 -9.30
N PRO A 26 13.26 8.98 -9.23
CA PRO A 26 12.14 9.13 -10.16
C PRO A 26 12.61 9.34 -11.61
N THR A 27 13.79 9.92 -11.83
CA THR A 27 14.36 10.07 -13.19
C THR A 27 14.67 8.71 -13.81
N ALA A 28 15.37 7.83 -13.08
CA ALA A 28 15.67 6.48 -13.55
C ALA A 28 14.41 5.62 -13.70
N ALA A 29 13.41 5.79 -12.85
CA ALA A 29 12.15 5.04 -12.90
C ALA A 29 11.37 5.20 -14.21
N ARG A 30 11.62 6.25 -15.00
CA ARG A 30 11.08 6.38 -16.37
C ARG A 30 11.61 5.33 -17.34
N ASN A 31 12.79 4.76 -17.06
CA ASN A 31 13.42 3.71 -17.85
C ASN A 31 13.07 2.29 -17.39
N ALA A 32 12.12 2.13 -16.46
CA ALA A 32 11.73 0.80 -15.96
C ALA A 32 11.16 -0.10 -17.06
N ILE A 33 10.29 0.41 -17.94
CA ILE A 33 9.67 -0.41 -19.00
C ILE A 33 10.68 -0.82 -20.08
N PRO A 34 11.52 0.09 -20.65
CA PRO A 34 12.59 -0.31 -21.56
C PRO A 34 13.56 -1.34 -20.97
N TYR A 35 13.91 -1.19 -19.69
CA TYR A 35 14.74 -2.16 -18.98
C TYR A 35 14.06 -3.54 -18.92
N LEU A 36 12.77 -3.59 -18.57
CA LEU A 36 12.02 -4.84 -18.48
C LEU A 36 11.84 -5.48 -19.84
N ALA A 37 11.60 -4.72 -20.91
CA ALA A 37 11.51 -5.27 -22.26
C ALA A 37 12.80 -6.02 -22.64
N LYS A 38 13.97 -5.44 -22.34
CA LYS A 38 15.27 -6.10 -22.51
C LYS A 38 15.43 -7.32 -21.60
N ALA A 39 15.11 -7.19 -20.31
CA ALA A 39 15.27 -8.27 -19.33
C ALA A 39 14.38 -9.48 -19.61
N LEU A 40 13.20 -9.25 -20.19
CA LEU A 40 12.23 -10.28 -20.57
C LEU A 40 12.42 -10.79 -22.00
N ASN A 41 13.32 -10.17 -22.77
CA ASN A 41 13.48 -10.42 -24.20
C ASN A 41 12.13 -10.37 -24.95
N THR A 42 11.31 -9.37 -24.65
CA THR A 42 9.99 -9.21 -25.24
C THR A 42 9.63 -7.75 -25.35
N ALA A 43 8.94 -7.37 -26.43
CA ALA A 43 8.41 -6.02 -26.56
C ALA A 43 7.32 -5.80 -25.49
N LEU A 44 7.38 -4.65 -24.82
CA LEU A 44 6.36 -4.19 -23.90
C LEU A 44 5.77 -2.91 -24.46
N ASP A 45 4.44 -2.81 -24.45
CA ASP A 45 3.71 -1.66 -24.97
C ASP A 45 2.97 -0.95 -23.83
N PRO A 46 3.65 -0.04 -23.10
CA PRO A 46 3.04 0.64 -21.97
C PRO A 46 2.10 1.75 -22.43
N VAL A 47 0.93 1.87 -21.81
CA VAL A 47 0.01 2.98 -22.06
C VAL A 47 0.38 4.18 -21.17
N VAL A 48 0.46 5.37 -21.76
CA VAL A 48 0.82 6.61 -21.05
C VAL A 48 -0.39 7.54 -20.95
N GLY A 49 -0.59 8.13 -19.76
CA GLY A 49 -1.49 9.29 -19.63
C GLY A 49 -2.98 8.97 -19.61
N VAL A 50 -3.38 7.75 -19.25
CA VAL A 50 -4.81 7.36 -19.11
C VAL A 50 -5.47 8.20 -18.01
N LYS A 51 -6.68 8.70 -18.25
CA LYS A 51 -7.42 9.54 -17.31
C LYS A 51 -8.83 9.01 -17.07
N PHE A 52 -9.21 8.92 -15.80
CA PHE A 52 -10.57 8.69 -15.32
C PHE A 52 -10.95 9.86 -14.43
N ILE A 53 -11.77 10.79 -14.94
CA ILE A 53 -12.11 12.03 -14.25
C ILE A 53 -13.63 12.17 -14.13
N ASP A 54 -14.11 12.42 -12.91
CA ASP A 54 -15.52 12.75 -12.59
C ASP A 54 -16.56 11.72 -13.08
N ASN A 55 -16.19 10.43 -13.07
CA ASN A 55 -17.07 9.34 -13.48
C ASN A 55 -17.86 8.75 -12.30
N THR A 56 -18.98 8.11 -12.63
CA THR A 56 -19.62 7.11 -11.75
C THR A 56 -19.29 5.72 -12.26
N ILE A 57 -18.63 4.90 -11.43
CA ILE A 57 -18.13 3.58 -11.79
C ILE A 57 -18.78 2.53 -10.90
N THR A 58 -19.43 1.55 -11.52
CA THR A 58 -20.10 0.44 -10.83
C THR A 58 -19.82 -0.90 -11.50
N GLY A 59 -20.04 -1.99 -10.78
CA GLY A 59 -19.85 -3.34 -11.30
C GLY A 59 -18.38 -3.75 -11.25
N ARG A 60 -17.49 -3.09 -11.99
CA ARG A 60 -16.04 -3.34 -11.98
C ARG A 60 -15.26 -2.05 -11.71
N GLY A 61 -14.24 -2.14 -10.88
CA GLY A 61 -13.36 -1.01 -10.57
C GLY A 61 -12.39 -0.68 -11.71
N ILE A 62 -11.54 0.31 -11.47
CA ILE A 62 -10.48 0.70 -12.39
C ILE A 62 -9.30 -0.26 -12.21
N PHE A 63 -8.90 -0.93 -13.29
CA PHE A 63 -7.70 -1.75 -13.32
C PHE A 63 -6.70 -1.17 -14.34
N ALA A 64 -5.50 -0.82 -13.87
CA ALA A 64 -4.44 -0.29 -14.71
C ALA A 64 -3.15 -1.11 -14.51
N THR A 65 -2.57 -1.57 -15.61
CA THR A 65 -1.37 -2.42 -15.58
C THR A 65 -0.43 -2.04 -16.71
N LEU A 66 0.88 -2.04 -16.46
CA LEU A 66 1.89 -1.61 -17.44
C LEU A 66 1.58 -0.20 -18.01
N THR A 67 1.27 0.76 -17.14
CA THR A 67 0.83 2.11 -17.54
C THR A 67 1.53 3.21 -16.75
N THR A 68 1.77 4.38 -17.33
CA THR A 68 2.45 5.46 -16.60
C THR A 68 1.76 6.80 -16.71
N SER A 69 1.95 7.64 -15.69
CA SER A 69 1.49 9.05 -15.67
C SER A 69 -0.02 9.21 -15.83
N GLY A 70 -0.80 8.22 -15.37
CA GLY A 70 -2.25 8.28 -15.41
C GLY A 70 -2.87 9.09 -14.27
N VAL A 71 -4.17 9.37 -14.40
CA VAL A 71 -4.96 10.14 -13.44
C VAL A 71 -6.27 9.43 -13.11
N VAL A 72 -6.59 9.31 -11.83
CA VAL A 72 -7.91 8.91 -11.33
C VAL A 72 -8.39 10.01 -10.39
N GLN A 73 -9.34 10.83 -10.83
CA GLN A 73 -9.74 12.03 -10.11
C GLN A 73 -11.25 12.20 -10.00
N GLY A 74 -11.76 12.56 -8.82
CA GLY A 74 -13.16 13.00 -8.65
C GLY A 74 -14.22 11.93 -8.90
N ASN A 75 -13.84 10.66 -9.04
CA ASN A 75 -14.77 9.60 -9.38
C ASN A 75 -15.55 9.12 -8.15
N ARG A 76 -16.79 8.67 -8.37
CA ARG A 76 -17.58 7.89 -7.41
C ARG A 76 -17.55 6.43 -7.83
N ILE A 77 -16.96 5.56 -7.00
CA ILE A 77 -16.73 4.14 -7.30
C ILE A 77 -17.48 3.31 -6.25
N SER A 78 -18.48 2.54 -6.68
CA SER A 78 -19.36 1.81 -5.76
C SER A 78 -19.93 0.54 -6.38
N LYS A 79 -20.56 -0.33 -5.57
CA LYS A 79 -21.24 -1.54 -6.04
C LYS A 79 -20.33 -2.43 -6.90
N ILE A 80 -19.10 -2.61 -6.43
CA ILE A 80 -18.11 -3.43 -7.14
C ILE A 80 -18.38 -4.90 -6.82
N ILE A 81 -18.60 -5.71 -7.86
CA ILE A 81 -19.04 -7.09 -7.71
C ILE A 81 -17.92 -7.98 -7.16
N CYS A 82 -18.31 -9.03 -6.46
CA CYS A 82 -17.39 -10.01 -5.90
C CYS A 82 -16.47 -10.58 -6.99
N GLY A 83 -15.17 -10.68 -6.69
CA GLY A 83 -14.17 -11.25 -7.60
C GLY A 83 -13.66 -10.31 -8.69
N SER A 84 -14.17 -9.08 -8.80
CA SER A 84 -13.66 -8.10 -9.78
C SER A 84 -12.46 -7.27 -9.30
N GLY A 85 -12.11 -7.39 -8.01
CA GLY A 85 -10.95 -6.73 -7.42
C GLY A 85 -11.28 -5.40 -6.74
N PRO A 86 -10.26 -4.56 -6.50
CA PRO A 86 -10.41 -3.27 -5.82
C PRO A 86 -11.23 -2.24 -6.61
N GLY A 87 -11.67 -1.18 -5.93
CA GLY A 87 -12.27 -0.01 -6.60
C GLY A 87 -11.29 0.68 -7.55
N VAL A 88 -10.03 0.86 -7.12
CA VAL A 88 -8.92 1.30 -7.97
C VAL A 88 -7.73 0.37 -7.74
N TRP A 89 -7.21 -0.23 -8.81
CA TRP A 89 -6.07 -1.14 -8.76
C TRP A 89 -5.04 -0.79 -9.84
N ILE A 90 -3.90 -0.24 -9.39
CA ILE A 90 -2.78 0.13 -10.26
C ILE A 90 -1.61 -0.82 -9.97
N MET A 91 -1.09 -1.51 -10.98
CA MET A 91 -0.05 -2.52 -10.76
C MET A 91 0.94 -2.73 -11.92
N ASN A 92 1.94 -3.58 -11.71
CA ASN A 92 2.95 -4.02 -12.69
C ASN A 92 3.72 -2.84 -13.29
N HIS A 93 4.62 -2.27 -12.49
CA HIS A 93 5.47 -1.16 -12.92
C HIS A 93 4.69 0.06 -13.42
N SER A 94 3.44 0.21 -12.97
CA SER A 94 2.63 1.36 -13.30
C SER A 94 2.98 2.53 -12.40
N ASN A 95 3.80 3.45 -12.91
CA ASN A 95 4.45 4.50 -12.13
C ASN A 95 3.87 5.89 -12.43
N PHE A 96 4.02 6.80 -11.45
CA PHE A 96 3.69 8.23 -11.56
C PHE A 96 2.19 8.53 -11.72
N TRP A 97 1.31 7.66 -11.23
CA TRP A 97 -0.12 7.92 -11.19
C TRP A 97 -0.48 8.97 -10.13
N THR A 98 -1.47 9.79 -10.45
CA THR A 98 -2.16 10.66 -9.49
C THR A 98 -3.57 10.11 -9.24
N VAL A 99 -3.88 9.78 -7.98
CA VAL A 99 -5.21 9.30 -7.56
C VAL A 99 -5.74 10.25 -6.49
N THR A 100 -6.73 11.08 -6.82
CA THR A 100 -7.16 12.13 -5.90
C THR A 100 -8.64 12.48 -5.92
N GLY A 101 -9.20 12.83 -4.76
CA GLY A 101 -10.58 13.32 -4.68
C GLY A 101 -11.65 12.27 -5.04
N ASN A 102 -11.29 10.97 -5.04
CA ASN A 102 -12.25 9.92 -5.35
C ASN A 102 -13.02 9.51 -4.08
N ASP A 103 -14.28 9.11 -4.26
CA ASP A 103 -15.10 8.49 -3.23
C ASP A 103 -15.34 7.03 -3.58
N VAL A 104 -14.87 6.10 -2.73
CA VAL A 104 -14.90 4.66 -2.98
C VAL A 104 -15.63 3.94 -1.85
N THR A 105 -16.64 3.16 -2.20
CA THR A 105 -17.46 2.43 -1.22
C THR A 105 -18.00 1.12 -1.80
N ASP A 106 -18.67 0.32 -0.97
CA ASP A 106 -19.45 -0.85 -1.38
C ASP A 106 -18.69 -1.80 -2.35
N ILE A 107 -17.53 -2.27 -1.87
CA ILE A 107 -16.77 -3.34 -2.52
C ILE A 107 -17.22 -4.67 -1.92
N ALA A 108 -17.83 -5.52 -2.74
CA ALA A 108 -18.44 -6.77 -2.29
C ALA A 108 -17.41 -7.71 -1.63
N ILE A 109 -17.86 -8.38 -0.57
CA ILE A 109 -17.05 -9.38 0.13
C ILE A 109 -16.81 -10.58 -0.79
N SER A 110 -15.54 -10.95 -0.98
CA SER A 110 -15.21 -12.25 -1.57
C SER A 110 -15.39 -13.36 -0.54
N ARG A 111 -16.22 -14.37 -0.86
CA ARG A 111 -16.31 -15.62 -0.08
C ARG A 111 -15.29 -16.69 -0.48
N ALA A 112 -14.53 -16.43 -1.56
CA ALA A 112 -13.46 -17.30 -2.04
C ALA A 112 -12.08 -16.86 -1.49
N ALA A 113 -11.14 -17.80 -1.45
CA ALA A 113 -9.93 -17.75 -0.61
C ALA A 113 -8.93 -16.60 -0.83
N HIS A 114 -8.99 -15.81 -1.92
CA HIS A 114 -7.85 -14.93 -2.27
C HIS A 114 -8.13 -13.62 -3.04
N TYR A 115 -9.23 -12.89 -2.83
CA TYR A 115 -9.41 -11.61 -3.56
C TYR A 115 -9.79 -10.40 -2.69
N MET A 116 -8.77 -9.56 -2.46
CA MET A 116 -8.72 -8.10 -2.62
C MET A 116 -10.04 -7.31 -2.47
N GLN A 117 -10.73 -7.45 -1.33
CA GLN A 117 -11.75 -6.50 -0.92
C GLN A 117 -11.07 -5.19 -0.48
N GLU A 118 -10.67 -4.36 -1.44
CA GLU A 118 -9.85 -3.19 -1.19
C GLU A 118 -10.45 -1.96 -1.90
N GLY A 119 -10.35 -0.79 -1.29
CA GLY A 119 -10.77 0.45 -1.95
C GLY A 119 -9.79 0.86 -3.03
N ILE A 120 -8.57 1.21 -2.61
CA ILE A 120 -7.50 1.69 -3.48
C ILE A 120 -6.23 0.87 -3.23
N ARG A 121 -5.71 0.25 -4.28
CA ARG A 121 -4.57 -0.66 -4.24
C ARG A 121 -3.50 -0.33 -5.26
N PHE A 122 -2.25 -0.35 -4.78
CA PHE A 122 -1.05 -0.31 -5.60
C PHE A 122 -0.30 -1.62 -5.44
N GLY A 123 0.00 -2.32 -6.53
CA GLY A 123 0.60 -3.66 -6.50
C GLY A 123 1.79 -3.83 -7.45
N SER A 124 2.61 -4.85 -7.22
CA SER A 124 3.61 -5.34 -8.18
C SER A 124 4.48 -4.22 -8.76
N ALA A 125 5.22 -3.53 -7.89
CA ALA A 125 6.12 -2.43 -8.23
C ALA A 125 5.45 -1.21 -8.90
N ALA A 126 4.19 -0.92 -8.57
CA ALA A 126 3.61 0.39 -8.87
C ALA A 126 4.20 1.43 -7.93
N ASN A 127 5.12 2.25 -8.45
CA ASN A 127 5.98 3.12 -7.66
C ASN A 127 5.77 4.60 -7.99
N TYR A 128 6.22 5.48 -7.08
CA TYR A 128 6.20 6.95 -7.29
C TYR A 128 4.80 7.52 -7.56
N ASN A 129 3.75 6.86 -7.06
CA ASN A 129 2.37 7.33 -7.22
C ASN A 129 2.00 8.29 -6.09
N LYS A 130 1.09 9.22 -6.39
CA LYS A 130 0.54 10.19 -5.44
C LYS A 130 -0.95 9.91 -5.23
N ILE A 131 -1.31 9.56 -3.99
CA ILE A 131 -2.65 9.18 -3.58
C ILE A 131 -3.12 10.18 -2.53
N THR A 132 -3.98 11.12 -2.90
CA THR A 132 -4.32 12.25 -2.02
C THR A 132 -5.79 12.59 -1.95
N ASN A 133 -6.28 13.01 -0.77
CA ASN A 133 -7.65 13.50 -0.61
C ASN A 133 -8.74 12.51 -1.09
N ASN A 134 -8.48 11.21 -1.05
CA ASN A 134 -9.49 10.21 -1.39
C ASN A 134 -10.26 9.81 -0.13
N LYS A 135 -11.52 9.45 -0.31
CA LYS A 135 -12.38 8.87 0.71
C LYS A 135 -12.65 7.41 0.37
N VAL A 136 -12.40 6.51 1.32
CA VAL A 136 -12.78 5.10 1.20
C VAL A 136 -13.62 4.71 2.40
N HIS A 137 -14.82 4.19 2.19
CA HIS A 137 -15.73 3.94 3.30
C HIS A 137 -16.65 2.74 3.12
N ASP A 138 -17.13 2.22 4.25
CA ASP A 138 -18.16 1.17 4.33
C ASP A 138 -17.78 -0.12 3.59
N LEU A 139 -16.51 -0.51 3.68
CA LEU A 139 -16.05 -1.82 3.22
C LEU A 139 -16.38 -2.86 4.29
N GLN A 140 -17.24 -3.82 3.97
CA GLN A 140 -17.65 -4.89 4.88
C GLN A 140 -16.51 -5.91 5.14
N GLY A 141 -16.75 -6.93 5.97
CA GLY A 141 -15.81 -8.04 6.16
C GLY A 141 -14.39 -7.61 6.57
N ASP A 142 -13.38 -8.15 5.88
CA ASP A 142 -11.95 -7.83 6.04
C ASP A 142 -11.49 -6.71 5.08
N GLY A 143 -12.42 -5.85 4.64
CA GLY A 143 -12.15 -4.79 3.68
C GLY A 143 -11.06 -3.81 4.11
N ARG A 144 -10.14 -3.49 3.20
CA ARG A 144 -8.99 -2.59 3.46
C ARG A 144 -9.08 -1.33 2.60
N ALA A 145 -9.00 -0.16 3.22
CA ALA A 145 -9.24 1.08 2.48
C ALA A 145 -8.12 1.40 1.49
N PHE A 146 -6.89 1.52 1.98
CA PHE A 146 -5.70 1.82 1.18
C PHE A 146 -4.65 0.74 1.37
N ASN A 147 -4.17 0.16 0.26
CA ASN A 147 -3.25 -0.97 0.32
C ASN A 147 -2.08 -0.80 -0.65
N THR A 148 -0.86 -0.97 -0.16
CA THR A 148 0.31 -1.25 -1.01
C THR A 148 0.65 -2.73 -0.94
N ASP A 149 0.83 -3.36 -2.09
CA ASP A 149 1.22 -4.76 -2.21
C ASP A 149 2.44 -4.93 -3.14
N VAL A 150 3.12 -6.05 -2.95
CA VAL A 150 4.40 -6.49 -3.50
C VAL A 150 5.21 -5.42 -4.24
N ASP A 151 6.26 -4.91 -3.60
CA ASP A 151 7.24 -3.96 -4.14
C ASP A 151 6.71 -2.58 -4.53
N SER A 152 5.43 -2.27 -4.26
CA SER A 152 4.90 -0.92 -4.47
C SER A 152 5.55 0.03 -3.47
N SER A 153 6.44 0.87 -3.99
CA SER A 153 7.46 1.63 -3.26
C SER A 153 7.44 3.11 -3.64
N TYR A 154 7.98 3.95 -2.76
CA TYR A 154 8.11 5.39 -2.98
C TYR A 154 6.77 6.09 -3.28
N ASN A 155 5.65 5.48 -2.90
CA ASN A 155 4.32 6.05 -3.05
C ASN A 155 4.04 7.02 -1.91
N THR A 156 3.26 8.05 -2.19
CA THR A 156 2.81 9.02 -1.18
C THR A 156 1.30 8.93 -1.03
N PHE A 157 0.86 8.52 0.16
CA PHE A 157 -0.52 8.55 0.59
C PHE A 157 -0.70 9.71 1.57
N GLU A 158 -1.45 10.73 1.19
CA GLU A 158 -1.58 11.92 2.01
C GLU A 158 -2.98 12.53 2.05
N LYS A 159 -3.43 12.95 3.25
CA LYS A 159 -4.75 13.57 3.46
C LYS A 159 -5.93 12.71 2.99
N ASN A 160 -5.76 11.40 2.96
CA ASN A 160 -6.88 10.48 2.67
C ASN A 160 -7.71 10.23 3.93
N PHE A 161 -8.95 9.81 3.73
CA PHE A 161 -9.89 9.46 4.79
C PHE A 161 -10.43 8.04 4.59
N ALA A 162 -10.36 7.23 5.64
CA ALA A 162 -10.95 5.90 5.69
C ALA A 162 -11.98 5.79 6.83
N THR A 163 -13.14 5.20 6.59
CA THR A 163 -14.10 4.92 7.68
C THR A 163 -14.88 3.63 7.49
N ASN A 164 -15.26 2.98 8.60
CA ASN A 164 -16.06 1.75 8.61
C ASN A 164 -15.41 0.59 7.82
N VAL A 165 -14.10 0.41 7.95
CA VAL A 165 -13.30 -0.63 7.28
C VAL A 165 -12.65 -1.59 8.28
N ALA A 166 -12.08 -2.71 7.83
CA ALA A 166 -11.31 -3.58 8.72
C ALA A 166 -9.93 -2.98 8.99
N ILE A 167 -9.25 -2.56 7.90
CA ILE A 167 -7.94 -1.89 7.96
C ILE A 167 -8.00 -0.58 7.17
N GLY A 168 -7.56 0.53 7.78
CA GLY A 168 -7.49 1.83 7.11
C GLY A 168 -6.39 1.88 6.05
N TYR A 169 -5.14 1.78 6.49
CA TYR A 169 -3.95 1.88 5.65
C TYR A 169 -3.08 0.66 5.87
N ASN A 170 -2.66 -0.01 4.80
CA ASN A 170 -1.96 -1.27 4.91
C ASN A 170 -0.77 -1.34 3.95
N ASP A 171 0.43 -1.47 4.50
CA ASP A 171 1.61 -1.89 3.76
C ASP A 171 1.73 -3.42 3.81
N GLN A 172 1.24 -4.07 2.76
CA GLN A 172 0.99 -5.51 2.76
C GLN A 172 2.24 -6.35 2.47
N MET A 173 3.10 -5.94 1.54
CA MET A 173 4.29 -6.71 1.18
C MET A 173 5.37 -5.88 0.48
N ALA A 174 6.57 -5.87 1.06
CA ALA A 174 7.78 -5.29 0.47
C ALA A 174 7.63 -3.83 0.01
N GLY A 175 6.80 -3.02 0.67
CA GLY A 175 6.79 -1.58 0.45
C GLY A 175 8.12 -0.96 0.92
N TRP A 176 8.82 -0.28 0.01
CA TRP A 176 10.04 0.47 0.35
C TRP A 176 9.79 1.97 0.26
N ASN A 177 10.09 2.70 1.33
CA ASN A 177 9.97 4.16 1.40
C ASN A 177 8.60 4.73 0.99
N ASN A 178 7.53 3.98 1.27
CA ASN A 178 6.18 4.55 1.19
C ASN A 178 6.00 5.62 2.28
N ARG A 179 5.29 6.69 1.92
CA ARG A 179 5.00 7.81 2.81
C ARG A 179 3.51 7.85 3.11
N TRP A 180 3.15 7.68 4.37
CA TRP A 180 1.79 7.82 4.88
C TRP A 180 1.74 9.11 5.71
N ARG A 181 1.10 10.17 5.20
CA ARG A 181 1.15 11.49 5.85
C ARG A 181 -0.23 12.10 6.04
N ASN A 182 -0.53 12.59 7.24
CA ASN A 182 -1.76 13.35 7.51
C ASN A 182 -3.04 12.64 7.07
N ASN A 183 -3.03 11.30 7.05
CA ASN A 183 -4.22 10.53 6.72
C ASN A 183 -5.04 10.31 7.99
N THR A 184 -6.33 10.08 7.83
CA THR A 184 -7.23 9.76 8.96
C THR A 184 -7.95 8.46 8.69
N VAL A 185 -8.12 7.65 9.72
CA VAL A 185 -9.03 6.51 9.75
C VAL A 185 -9.90 6.58 11.00
N THR A 186 -11.19 6.25 10.85
CA THR A 186 -12.09 6.06 11.97
C THR A 186 -12.95 4.81 11.82
N ASN A 187 -13.55 4.31 12.91
CA ASN A 187 -14.43 3.14 12.90
C ASN A 187 -13.78 1.89 12.26
N TYR A 188 -12.49 1.69 12.48
CA TYR A 188 -11.77 0.53 11.99
C TYR A 188 -12.01 -0.69 12.90
N ARG A 189 -12.08 -1.89 12.32
CA ARG A 189 -12.40 -3.13 13.07
C ARG A 189 -11.19 -3.95 13.50
N GLN A 190 -10.03 -3.80 12.85
CA GLN A 190 -8.80 -4.54 13.18
C GLN A 190 -7.63 -3.58 13.40
N TYR A 191 -7.23 -2.82 12.38
CA TYR A 191 -6.08 -1.93 12.44
C TYR A 191 -6.38 -0.57 11.79
N GLY A 192 -5.96 0.53 12.41
CA GLY A 192 -5.92 1.81 11.73
C GLY A 192 -4.87 1.79 10.62
N TYR A 193 -3.64 1.44 11.01
CA TYR A 193 -2.46 1.34 10.14
C TYR A 193 -1.78 -0.02 10.34
N GLY A 194 -1.59 -0.76 9.25
CA GLY A 194 -0.88 -2.04 9.23
C GLY A 194 0.44 -1.95 8.48
N TYR A 195 1.51 -2.46 9.08
CA TYR A 195 2.85 -2.56 8.47
C TYR A 195 3.30 -4.02 8.48
N ARG A 196 3.28 -4.65 7.30
CA ARG A 196 3.60 -6.05 7.04
C ARG A 196 3.26 -7.00 8.20
N LEU A 197 1.98 -7.09 8.54
CA LEU A 197 1.50 -7.83 9.71
C LEU A 197 1.91 -9.32 9.69
N MET A 198 1.84 -9.97 8.53
CA MET A 198 2.14 -11.40 8.38
C MET A 198 3.64 -11.75 8.57
N ASP A 199 4.55 -10.78 8.72
CA ASP A 199 5.98 -11.05 9.02
C ASP A 199 6.25 -11.16 10.54
N ALA A 200 5.19 -11.24 11.36
CA ALA A 200 5.30 -11.33 12.82
C ALA A 200 6.15 -12.51 13.33
N SER A 201 6.23 -13.60 12.58
CA SER A 201 7.04 -14.77 12.91
C SER A 201 8.51 -14.64 12.54
N LEU A 202 8.91 -13.62 11.76
CA LEU A 202 10.30 -13.45 11.34
C LEU A 202 11.15 -12.97 12.50
N SER A 203 12.24 -13.68 12.79
CA SER A 203 13.22 -13.28 13.82
C SER A 203 14.07 -12.08 13.42
N LEU A 204 14.17 -11.80 12.12
CA LEU A 204 14.86 -10.65 11.51
C LEU A 204 14.03 -10.16 10.31
N PRO A 205 14.08 -8.87 9.94
CA PRO A 205 13.33 -8.37 8.79
C PRO A 205 13.88 -8.93 7.48
N SER A 206 13.01 -9.08 6.48
CA SER A 206 13.36 -9.57 5.15
C SER A 206 13.32 -8.44 4.13
N MET A 207 14.40 -8.29 3.36
CA MET A 207 14.42 -7.43 2.18
C MET A 207 13.40 -7.85 1.10
N SER A 208 12.91 -9.09 1.17
CA SER A 208 11.94 -9.62 0.20
C SER A 208 10.48 -9.38 0.58
N THR A 209 10.16 -9.19 1.86
CA THR A 209 8.77 -9.18 2.35
C THR A 209 8.45 -8.06 3.34
N SER A 210 9.41 -7.66 4.17
CA SER A 210 9.21 -6.69 5.25
C SER A 210 9.07 -5.27 4.72
N THR A 211 8.32 -4.44 5.45
CA THR A 211 8.28 -3.00 5.23
C THR A 211 9.68 -2.41 5.45
N ASN A 212 10.14 -1.53 4.57
CA ASN A 212 11.47 -0.94 4.64
C ASN A 212 11.44 0.57 4.41
N GLY A 213 12.00 1.37 5.31
CA GLY A 213 12.15 2.81 5.07
C GLY A 213 10.82 3.59 5.11
N VAL A 214 9.73 3.00 5.62
CA VAL A 214 8.42 3.66 5.66
C VAL A 214 8.49 4.96 6.46
N VAL A 215 7.81 5.99 5.98
CA VAL A 215 7.65 7.26 6.71
C VAL A 215 6.17 7.43 7.03
N SER A 216 5.82 7.41 8.31
CA SER A 216 4.46 7.61 8.80
C SER A 216 4.40 8.84 9.69
N SER A 217 3.77 9.93 9.23
CA SER A 217 3.74 11.16 10.01
C SER A 217 2.39 11.88 10.02
N GLY A 218 2.01 12.46 11.15
CA GLY A 218 0.76 13.24 11.28
C GLY A 218 -0.52 12.44 11.07
N ASN A 219 -0.45 11.10 11.03
CA ASN A 219 -1.62 10.26 10.80
C ASN A 219 -2.48 10.14 12.06
N VAL A 220 -3.78 9.90 11.89
CA VAL A 220 -4.74 9.81 12.98
C VAL A 220 -5.58 8.54 12.84
N ALA A 221 -5.69 7.77 13.92
CA ALA A 221 -6.61 6.63 14.02
C ALA A 221 -7.56 6.83 15.21
N LEU A 222 -8.86 6.97 14.93
CA LEU A 222 -9.89 7.32 15.92
C LEU A 222 -10.98 6.26 16.03
N ASN A 223 -11.63 6.18 17.19
CA ASN A 223 -12.88 5.45 17.40
C ASN A 223 -12.88 4.03 16.78
N PRO A 224 -12.03 3.10 17.25
CA PRO A 224 -12.11 1.71 16.79
C PRO A 224 -13.53 1.17 16.98
N ALA A 225 -14.07 0.48 15.97
CA ALA A 225 -15.43 -0.05 15.99
C ALA A 225 -15.60 -1.30 16.88
N ARG A 226 -14.51 -1.85 17.40
CA ARG A 226 -14.50 -3.04 18.26
C ARG A 226 -13.41 -2.95 19.32
N SER A 227 -13.69 -3.50 20.50
CA SER A 227 -12.68 -3.71 21.53
C SER A 227 -11.55 -4.60 20.97
N GLY A 228 -10.30 -4.23 21.27
CA GLY A 228 -9.11 -4.97 20.85
C GLY A 228 -8.48 -4.51 19.53
N ALA A 229 -9.18 -3.76 18.67
CA ALA A 229 -8.59 -3.16 17.49
C ALA A 229 -7.45 -2.19 17.86
N LYS A 230 -6.45 -2.04 16.98
CA LYS A 230 -5.23 -1.26 17.26
C LYS A 230 -5.06 -0.12 16.28
N ALA A 231 -4.70 1.06 16.77
CA ALA A 231 -4.36 2.19 15.92
C ALA A 231 -3.22 1.82 14.96
N MET A 232 -2.22 1.09 15.45
CA MET A 232 -1.11 0.58 14.65
C MET A 232 -0.83 -0.90 14.92
N GLY A 233 -0.66 -1.67 13.84
CA GLY A 233 -0.14 -3.02 13.85
C GLY A 233 1.16 -3.12 13.04
N ALA A 234 2.20 -3.77 13.57
CA ALA A 234 3.45 -4.00 12.85
C ALA A 234 3.98 -5.43 13.06
N GLY A 235 4.17 -6.16 11.95
CA GLY A 235 4.66 -7.54 11.95
C GLY A 235 6.17 -7.65 11.78
N GLY A 236 6.70 -7.17 10.65
CA GLY A 236 8.14 -7.10 10.41
C GLY A 236 8.53 -5.91 9.54
N MET A 237 9.55 -5.17 10.00
CA MET A 237 9.97 -3.94 9.35
C MET A 237 11.39 -3.50 9.69
N MET A 238 11.94 -2.59 8.88
CA MET A 238 13.23 -1.95 9.11
C MET A 238 13.22 -0.50 8.61
N LYS A 239 14.08 0.33 9.20
CA LYS A 239 14.33 1.72 8.81
C LYS A 239 13.06 2.60 8.80
N GLY A 240 12.01 2.20 9.52
CA GLY A 240 10.77 2.97 9.60
C GLY A 240 10.95 4.24 10.43
N THR A 241 10.34 5.34 10.01
CA THR A 241 10.32 6.60 10.76
C THR A 241 8.87 6.99 11.03
N PHE A 242 8.53 7.11 12.31
CA PHE A 242 7.21 7.50 12.77
C PHE A 242 7.29 8.81 13.54
N SER A 243 6.48 9.82 13.20
CA SER A 243 6.50 11.10 13.90
C SER A 243 5.14 11.79 13.95
N GLY A 244 4.74 12.24 15.13
CA GLY A 244 3.50 13.03 15.30
C GLY A 244 2.23 12.30 14.90
N ASN A 245 2.21 10.97 14.90
CA ASN A 245 0.99 10.20 14.67
C ASN A 245 0.17 10.17 15.96
N ASN A 246 -1.14 10.38 15.85
CA ASN A 246 -2.08 10.19 16.95
C ASN A 246 -2.57 8.73 16.95
N PHE A 247 -1.70 7.84 17.41
CA PHE A 247 -1.98 6.42 17.62
C PHE A 247 -1.91 6.11 19.12
N ASN A 248 -3.02 5.61 19.67
CA ASN A 248 -3.16 5.36 21.11
C ASN A 248 -3.02 3.88 21.50
N THR A 249 -3.00 2.97 20.52
CA THR A 249 -3.02 1.52 20.75
C THR A 249 -2.16 0.81 19.73
N PHE A 250 -1.29 -0.07 20.21
CA PHE A 250 -0.28 -0.74 19.39
C PHE A 250 -0.40 -2.25 19.46
N TRP A 251 -0.11 -2.90 18.35
CA TRP A 251 0.34 -4.28 18.31
C TRP A 251 1.65 -4.34 17.55
N ILE A 252 2.74 -4.59 18.26
CA ILE A 252 4.06 -4.80 17.69
C ILE A 252 4.42 -6.26 17.93
N SER A 253 4.76 -7.00 16.88
CA SER A 253 5.08 -8.43 17.02
C SER A 253 6.25 -8.65 17.99
N LYS A 254 6.22 -9.77 18.73
CA LYS A 254 7.27 -10.13 19.70
C LYS A 254 8.68 -10.14 19.10
N ASN A 255 8.82 -10.52 17.83
CA ASN A 255 10.12 -10.51 17.19
C ASN A 255 10.53 -9.09 16.78
N LEU A 256 9.61 -8.31 16.23
CA LEU A 256 9.88 -6.93 15.86
C LEU A 256 10.31 -6.10 17.07
N THR A 257 9.71 -6.29 18.25
CA THR A 257 10.18 -5.58 19.47
C THR A 257 11.65 -5.85 19.79
N ARG A 258 12.19 -7.03 19.46
CA ARG A 258 13.60 -7.40 19.71
C ARG A 258 14.57 -6.72 18.77
N TYR A 259 14.18 -6.52 17.51
CA TYR A 259 15.07 -5.97 16.48
C TYR A 259 14.70 -4.55 16.01
N TRP A 260 13.68 -3.93 16.62
CA TRP A 260 13.19 -2.60 16.26
C TRP A 260 14.33 -1.58 16.14
N SER A 261 15.10 -1.39 17.22
CA SER A 261 16.18 -0.41 17.28
C SER A 261 17.37 -0.80 16.41
N SER A 262 17.77 -2.08 16.40
CA SER A 262 18.95 -2.52 15.65
C SER A 262 18.77 -2.43 14.13
N TYR A 263 17.52 -2.41 13.66
CA TYR A 263 17.19 -2.20 12.25
C TYR A 263 16.71 -0.77 11.95
N GLY A 264 16.99 0.19 12.83
CA GLY A 264 16.86 1.62 12.56
C GLY A 264 15.42 2.12 12.50
N ASN A 265 14.47 1.43 13.14
CA ASN A 265 13.12 1.97 13.29
C ASN A 265 13.10 3.03 14.39
N THR A 266 12.38 4.12 14.17
CA THR A 266 12.25 5.23 15.13
C THR A 266 10.80 5.64 15.35
N TRP A 267 10.44 5.92 16.60
CA TRP A 267 9.15 6.43 17.02
C TRP A 267 9.33 7.78 17.72
N ASN A 268 8.79 8.85 17.12
CA ASN A 268 8.95 10.24 17.56
C ASN A 268 10.43 10.61 17.82
N GLY A 269 11.32 10.18 16.93
CA GLY A 269 12.77 10.41 17.04
C GLY A 269 13.51 9.48 18.01
N SER A 270 12.80 8.64 18.78
CA SER A 270 13.40 7.66 19.67
C SER A 270 13.53 6.29 19.01
N SER A 271 14.58 5.53 19.32
CA SER A 271 14.71 4.13 18.91
C SER A 271 13.95 3.16 19.83
N ALA A 272 13.26 3.65 20.86
CA ALA A 272 12.39 2.83 21.69
C ALA A 272 11.20 2.29 20.89
N VAL A 273 10.77 1.08 21.23
CA VAL A 273 9.52 0.50 20.72
C VAL A 273 8.34 1.33 21.26
N PRO A 274 7.36 1.73 20.44
CA PRO A 274 6.16 2.39 20.92
C PRO A 274 5.37 1.48 21.88
N LYS A 275 4.74 2.09 22.88
CA LYS A 275 3.92 1.42 23.90
C LYS A 275 2.49 1.91 23.83
#